data_AF-A0A2A5M2W9-F1
#
_entry.id   AF-A0A2A5M2W9-F1
#
_cell.length_a   1.000
_cell.length_b   1.000
_cell.length_c   1.000
_cell.angle_alpha   90.00
_cell.angle_beta   90.00
_cell.angle_gamma   90.00
#
_symmetry.space_group_name_H-M   'P 1'
#
loop_
_entity.id
_entity.type
_entity.pdbx_description
1 polymer ?
#
loop_
_entity_poly.entity_id
_entity_poly.type
_entity_poly.pdbx_seq_one_letter_code
_entity_poly.pdbx_strand_id
1 'polypeptide(L)'
;DMKLAISDAIFEKQDTPILEAVDFSKMPALKFHPISTKKYPIFKLKNTFLKEPNLGVIINAANEVGVYNFLENKSRFLDIARYIFKALDHFGVPKISSIEEVFEYDFKTREYLRS
;
A
#
# COMPACT_ATOMS: atom_id res chain seq x y z
N ASP A 1 9.99 16.42 0.32
CA ASP A 1 11.03 15.77 -0.51
C ASP A 1 11.49 14.51 0.23
N MET A 2 11.62 13.38 -0.46
CA MET A 2 12.04 12.09 0.13
C MET A 2 13.46 12.12 0.69
N LYS A 3 14.33 13.05 0.25
CA LYS A 3 15.69 13.19 0.79
C LYS A 3 15.73 13.36 2.31
N LEU A 4 14.76 14.08 2.88
CA LEU A 4 14.69 14.28 4.33
C LEU A 4 14.33 12.98 5.05
N ALA A 5 13.31 12.25 4.58
CA ALA A 5 12.91 10.99 5.18
C ALA A 5 14.00 9.91 5.05
N ILE A 6 14.70 9.87 3.91
CA ILE A 6 15.85 8.99 3.68
C ILE A 6 17.01 9.35 4.60
N SER A 7 17.33 10.64 4.73
CA SER A 7 18.36 11.13 5.66
C SER A 7 18.08 10.72 7.10
N ASP A 8 16.84 10.89 7.55
CA ASP A 8 16.40 10.53 8.91
C ASP A 8 16.53 9.02 9.18
N ALA A 9 16.28 8.19 8.17
CA ALA A 9 16.44 6.74 8.27
C ALA A 9 17.91 6.27 8.26
N ILE A 10 18.82 6.99 7.60
CA ILE A 10 20.22 6.58 7.40
C ILE A 10 21.13 7.12 8.51
N PHE A 11 20.97 8.38 8.89
CA PHE A 11 21.90 9.07 9.78
C PHE A 11 21.36 9.11 11.20
N GLU A 12 22.17 8.68 12.18
CA GLU A 12 21.84 8.80 13.60
C GLU A 12 21.74 10.27 14.07
N LYS A 13 22.40 11.18 13.35
CA LYS A 13 22.41 12.63 13.63
C LYS A 13 22.29 13.43 12.34
N GLN A 14 21.49 14.49 12.39
CA GLN A 14 21.31 15.43 11.27
C GLN A 14 22.25 16.63 11.42
N ASP A 15 23.55 16.39 11.28
CA ASP A 15 24.58 17.42 11.45
C ASP A 15 24.73 18.33 10.22
N THR A 16 24.11 17.96 9.09
CA THR A 16 24.13 18.74 7.86
C THR A 16 22.70 19.00 7.34
N PRO A 17 22.39 20.24 6.92
CA PRO A 17 21.10 20.55 6.34
C PRO A 17 20.96 19.89 4.95
N ILE A 18 20.05 18.92 4.84
CA ILE A 18 19.76 18.19 3.58
C ILE A 18 18.82 18.96 2.66
N LEU A 19 17.91 19.73 3.26
CA LEU A 19 16.94 20.56 2.56
C LEU A 19 16.92 21.95 3.18
N GLU A 20 16.46 22.92 2.41
CA GLU A 20 16.12 24.23 2.94
C GLU A 20 14.98 24.11 3.96
N ALA A 21 15.05 24.94 5.02
CA ALA A 21 14.00 25.01 6.02
C ALA A 21 12.68 25.48 5.39
N VAL A 22 11.56 24.96 5.90
CA VAL A 22 10.24 25.35 5.43
C VAL A 22 9.99 26.83 5.73
N ASP A 23 9.68 27.61 4.69
CA ASP A 23 9.23 28.99 4.83
C ASP A 23 7.71 29.03 5.09
N PHE A 24 7.35 29.14 6.37
CA PHE A 24 5.95 29.19 6.79
C PHE A 24 5.19 30.41 6.26
N SER A 25 5.87 31.50 5.89
CA SER A 25 5.21 32.69 5.32
C SER A 25 4.66 32.43 3.92
N LYS A 26 5.24 31.46 3.20
CA LYS A 26 4.83 31.04 1.85
C LYS A 26 3.96 29.78 1.86
N MET A 27 3.71 29.19 3.02
CA MET A 27 3.00 27.92 3.12
C MET A 27 1.49 28.13 2.97
N PRO A 28 0.82 27.40 2.05
CA PRO A 28 -0.63 27.45 1.96
C PRO A 28 -1.29 26.86 3.22
N ALA A 29 -2.54 27.24 3.48
CA ALA A 29 -3.29 26.74 4.63
C ALA A 29 -3.41 25.20 4.60
N LEU A 30 -3.07 24.56 5.72
CA LEU A 30 -3.26 23.12 5.90
C LEU A 30 -4.75 22.80 6.06
N LYS A 31 -5.23 21.86 5.25
CA LYS A 31 -6.62 21.40 5.28
C LYS A 31 -6.66 19.92 5.61
N PHE A 32 -7.50 19.57 6.57
CA PHE A 32 -7.69 18.20 7.03
C PHE A 32 -9.11 17.74 6.71
N HIS A 33 -9.24 16.52 6.20
CA HIS A 33 -10.51 15.94 5.81
C HIS A 33 -10.57 14.46 6.20
N PRO A 34 -11.74 13.93 6.56
CA PRO A 34 -11.91 12.50 6.80
C PRO A 34 -11.74 11.70 5.51
N ILE A 35 -11.20 10.49 5.64
CA ILE A 35 -11.06 9.57 4.50
C ILE A 35 -12.42 8.95 4.20
N SER A 36 -12.91 9.14 2.98
CA SER A 36 -14.15 8.53 2.50
C SER A 36 -13.89 7.09 2.05
N THR A 37 -14.36 6.10 2.83
CA THR A 37 -14.32 4.68 2.45
C THR A 37 -15.26 4.32 1.29
N LYS A 38 -16.16 5.24 0.90
CA LYS A 38 -16.94 5.13 -0.34
C LYS A 38 -16.08 5.44 -1.56
N LYS A 39 -15.23 6.48 -1.48
CA LYS A 39 -14.31 6.89 -2.55
C LYS A 39 -13.03 6.05 -2.58
N TYR A 40 -12.53 5.64 -1.41
CA TYR A 40 -11.30 4.87 -1.21
C TYR A 40 -11.63 3.57 -0.48
N PRO A 41 -12.22 2.58 -1.18
CA PRO A 41 -12.78 1.37 -0.56
C PRO A 41 -11.74 0.51 0.15
N ILE A 42 -10.49 0.47 -0.32
CA ILE A 42 -9.38 -0.28 0.32
C ILE A 42 -9.19 0.17 1.77
N PHE A 43 -9.47 1.44 2.09
CA PHE A 43 -9.31 1.97 3.45
C PHE A 43 -10.25 1.33 4.48
N LYS A 44 -11.29 0.61 4.05
CA LYS A 44 -12.12 -0.23 4.93
C LYS A 44 -11.29 -1.32 5.63
N LEU A 45 -10.20 -1.75 5.02
CA LEU A 45 -9.31 -2.79 5.55
C LEU A 45 -8.40 -2.30 6.68
N LYS A 46 -8.32 -0.99 6.96
CA LYS A 46 -7.36 -0.41 7.92
C LYS A 46 -7.29 -1.18 9.24
N ASN A 47 -8.44 -1.36 9.90
CA ASN A 47 -8.49 -1.98 11.22
C ASN A 47 -8.22 -3.48 11.17
N THR A 48 -8.65 -4.16 10.10
CA THR A 48 -8.39 -5.59 9.89
C THR A 48 -6.90 -5.82 9.63
N PHE A 49 -6.28 -5.01 8.78
CA PHE A 49 -4.86 -5.08 8.45
C PHE A 49 -3.96 -4.81 9.66
N LEU A 50 -4.32 -3.84 10.52
CA LEU A 50 -3.57 -3.58 11.75
C LEU A 50 -3.63 -4.75 12.76
N LYS A 51 -4.68 -5.57 12.71
CA LYS A 51 -4.81 -6.78 13.53
C LYS A 51 -4.13 -7.99 12.89
N GLU A 52 -4.23 -8.10 11.57
CA GLU A 52 -3.74 -9.22 10.77
C GLU A 52 -2.76 -8.71 9.70
N PRO A 53 -1.53 -8.34 10.08
CA PRO A 53 -0.56 -7.72 9.17
C PRO A 53 -0.13 -8.66 8.04
N ASN A 54 -0.27 -9.99 8.23
CA ASN A 54 0.00 -10.99 7.21
C ASN A 54 -0.90 -10.85 5.97
N LEU A 55 -2.07 -10.21 6.08
CA LEU A 55 -2.91 -9.86 4.92
C LEU A 55 -2.14 -8.99 3.90
N GLY A 56 -1.06 -8.33 4.33
CA GLY A 56 -0.25 -7.45 3.51
C GLY A 56 0.32 -8.13 2.27
N VAL A 57 0.69 -9.41 2.35
CA VAL A 57 1.21 -10.13 1.17
C VAL A 57 0.15 -10.25 0.08
N ILE A 58 -1.09 -10.59 0.45
CA ILE A 58 -2.22 -10.73 -0.48
C ILE A 58 -2.62 -9.35 -1.02
N ILE A 59 -2.71 -8.34 -0.14
CA ILE A 59 -3.05 -6.97 -0.53
C ILE A 59 -2.03 -6.42 -1.53
N ASN A 60 -0.74 -6.59 -1.24
CA ASN A 60 0.33 -6.07 -2.10
C ASN A 60 0.36 -6.80 -3.45
N ALA A 61 0.33 -8.13 -3.45
CA ALA A 61 0.31 -8.92 -4.67
C ALA A 61 -0.91 -8.59 -5.57
N ALA A 62 -2.10 -8.48 -4.97
CA ALA A 62 -3.31 -8.12 -5.69
C ALA A 62 -3.28 -6.67 -6.22
N ASN A 63 -2.72 -5.74 -5.45
CA ASN A 63 -2.54 -4.36 -5.87
C ASN A 63 -1.60 -4.27 -7.08
N GLU A 64 -0.47 -4.97 -7.07
CA GLU A 64 0.46 -4.97 -8.19
C GLU A 64 -0.15 -5.53 -9.49
N VAL A 65 -0.91 -6.64 -9.40
CA VAL A 65 -1.65 -7.17 -10.56
C VAL A 65 -2.67 -6.17 -11.06
N GLY A 66 -3.44 -5.55 -10.15
CA GLY A 66 -4.47 -4.57 -10.51
C GLY A 66 -3.88 -3.31 -11.16
N VAL A 67 -2.78 -2.78 -10.61
CA VAL A 67 -2.08 -1.62 -11.15
C VAL A 67 -1.48 -1.96 -12.52
N TYR A 68 -0.84 -3.12 -12.68
CA TYR A 68 -0.34 -3.57 -13.97
C TYR A 68 -1.45 -3.62 -15.03
N ASN A 69 -2.58 -4.27 -14.71
CA ASN A 69 -3.72 -4.34 -15.63
C ASN A 69 -4.31 -2.96 -15.95
N PHE A 70 -4.36 -2.05 -14.98
CA PHE A 70 -4.80 -0.68 -15.21
C PHE A 70 -3.87 0.08 -16.16
N LEU A 71 -2.56 0.00 -15.93
CA LEU A 71 -1.56 0.66 -16.79
C LEU A 71 -1.55 0.08 -18.22
N GLU A 72 -1.83 -1.22 -18.35
CA GLU A 72 -1.98 -1.91 -19.64
C GLU A 72 -3.36 -1.71 -20.31
N ASN A 73 -4.22 -0.85 -19.77
CA ASN A 73 -5.61 -0.61 -20.23
C ASN A 73 -6.50 -1.87 -20.27
N LYS A 74 -6.17 -2.90 -19.46
CA LYS A 74 -6.95 -4.15 -19.32
C LYS A 74 -8.05 -4.06 -18.27
N SER A 75 -7.96 -3.09 -17.35
CA SER A 75 -8.96 -2.85 -16.30
C SER A 75 -9.12 -1.36 -15.99
N ARG A 76 -10.19 -0.97 -15.30
CA ARG A 76 -10.41 0.40 -14.84
C ARG A 76 -9.73 0.64 -13.49
N PHE A 77 -9.49 1.90 -13.14
CA PHE A 77 -8.87 2.28 -11.86
C PHE A 77 -9.59 1.69 -10.64
N LEU A 78 -10.94 1.68 -10.64
CA LEU A 78 -11.72 1.14 -9.52
C LEU A 78 -11.67 -0.39 -9.42
N ASP A 79 -11.22 -1.09 -10.46
CA ASP A 79 -11.09 -2.56 -10.44
C ASP A 79 -9.90 -3.02 -9.59
N ILE A 80 -8.90 -2.15 -9.33
CA ILE A 80 -7.78 -2.45 -8.42
C ILE A 80 -8.31 -2.84 -7.04
N ALA A 81 -9.23 -2.05 -6.49
CA ALA A 81 -9.87 -2.37 -5.22
C ALA A 81 -10.64 -3.69 -5.29
N ARG A 82 -11.32 -3.97 -6.41
CA ARG A 82 -12.06 -5.22 -6.60
C ARG A 82 -11.12 -6.43 -6.59
N TYR A 83 -9.96 -6.35 -7.23
CA TYR A 83 -8.98 -7.44 -7.21
C TYR A 83 -8.46 -7.71 -5.80
N ILE A 84 -8.18 -6.66 -5.03
CA ILE A 84 -7.75 -6.80 -3.63
C ILE A 84 -8.82 -7.51 -2.79
N PHE A 85 -10.09 -7.06 -2.85
CA PHE A 85 -11.17 -7.73 -2.11
C PHE A 85 -11.40 -9.17 -2.60
N LYS A 86 -11.38 -9.39 -3.92
CA LYS A 86 -11.52 -10.75 -4.51
C LYS A 86 -10.44 -11.70 -3.99
N ALA A 87 -9.19 -11.26 -3.92
CA ALA A 87 -8.09 -12.08 -3.41
C ALA A 87 -8.23 -12.34 -1.90
N LEU A 88 -8.58 -11.32 -1.12
CA LEU A 88 -8.77 -11.46 0.33
C LEU A 88 -9.95 -12.39 0.66
N ASP A 89 -11.04 -12.30 -0.08
CA ASP A 89 -12.20 -13.18 0.09
C ASP A 89 -11.85 -14.64 -0.24
N HIS A 90 -10.91 -14.87 -1.16
CA HIS A 90 -10.48 -16.21 -1.57
C HIS A 90 -9.47 -16.84 -0.59
N PHE A 91 -8.44 -16.10 -0.19
CA PHE A 91 -7.33 -16.64 0.62
C PHE A 91 -7.53 -16.46 2.13
N GLY A 92 -8.39 -15.53 2.57
CA GLY A 92 -8.57 -15.20 3.97
C GLY A 92 -7.30 -14.63 4.62
N VAL A 93 -7.12 -14.91 5.91
CA VAL A 93 -5.93 -14.49 6.68
C VAL A 93 -4.84 -15.55 6.53
N PRO A 94 -3.69 -15.23 5.89
CA PRO A 94 -2.61 -16.19 5.73
C PRO A 94 -1.86 -16.35 7.04
N LYS A 95 -1.53 -17.60 7.36
CA LYS A 95 -0.56 -17.92 8.43
C LYS A 95 0.82 -17.96 7.80
N ILE A 96 1.68 -17.06 8.24
CA ILE A 96 3.03 -16.88 7.72
C ILE A 96 4.00 -17.03 8.89
N SER A 97 4.90 -17.98 8.76
CA SER A 97 5.92 -18.38 9.73
C SER A 97 7.32 -18.37 9.13
N SER A 98 7.44 -18.29 7.80
CA SER A 98 8.71 -18.18 7.09
C SER A 98 8.61 -17.26 5.87
N ILE A 99 9.75 -16.92 5.29
CA ILE A 99 9.82 -16.09 4.08
C ILE A 99 9.33 -16.85 2.85
N GLU A 100 9.52 -18.17 2.80
CA GLU A 100 9.04 -19.04 1.72
C GLU A 100 7.51 -18.99 1.62
N GLU A 101 6.81 -18.97 2.75
CA GLU A 101 5.36 -18.84 2.79
C GLU A 101 4.89 -17.47 2.26
N VAL A 102 5.67 -16.40 2.48
CA VAL A 102 5.39 -15.08 1.87
C VAL A 102 5.42 -15.19 0.36
N PHE A 103 6.48 -15.79 -0.20
CA PHE A 103 6.59 -15.98 -1.65
C PHE A 103 5.49 -16.88 -2.20
N GLU A 104 5.10 -17.92 -1.47
CA GLU A 104 4.02 -18.82 -1.87
C GLU A 104 2.66 -18.09 -1.94
N TYR A 105 2.31 -17.29 -0.93
CA TYR A 105 1.07 -16.51 -0.94
C TYR A 105 1.08 -15.40 -2.00
N ASP A 106 2.22 -14.73 -2.22
CA ASP A 106 2.37 -13.76 -3.32
C ASP A 106 2.11 -14.44 -4.67
N PHE A 107 2.79 -15.55 -4.94
CA PHE A 107 2.64 -16.32 -6.18
C PHE A 107 1.19 -16.79 -6.38
N LYS A 108 0.59 -17.45 -5.38
CA LYS A 108 -0.81 -17.92 -5.43
C LYS A 108 -1.78 -16.77 -5.69
N THR A 109 -1.57 -15.63 -5.05
CA THR A 109 -2.42 -14.44 -5.25
C THR A 109 -2.35 -13.94 -6.69
N ARG A 110 -1.15 -13.87 -7.27
CA ARG A 110 -0.98 -13.44 -8.66
C ARG A 110 -1.62 -14.42 -9.65
N GLU A 111 -1.42 -15.72 -9.47
CA GLU A 111 -2.00 -16.74 -10.35
C GLU A 111 -3.54 -16.76 -10.27
N TYR A 112 -4.11 -16.61 -9.07
CA TYR A 112 -5.56 -16.52 -8.89
C TYR A 112 -6.18 -15.31 -9.59
N LEU A 113 -5.48 -14.19 -9.69
CA LEU A 113 -5.99 -12.97 -10.33
C LEU A 113 -5.70 -12.90 -11.83
N ARG A 114 -4.85 -13.79 -12.37
CA ARG A 114 -4.59 -13.94 -13.80
C ARG A 114 -5.56 -14.89 -14.50
N SER A 115 -6.19 -15.79 -13.75
CA SER A 115 -7.26 -16.68 -14.24
C SER A 115 -8.62 -16.02 -14.25
#